data_AF-A0A350FZM1-F1
#
_entry.id   AF-A0A350FZM1-F1
#
_cell.length_a   1.000
_cell.length_b   1.000
_cell.length_c   1.000
_cell.angle_alpha   90.00
_cell.angle_beta   90.00
_cell.angle_gamma   90.00
#
_symmetry.space_group_name_H-M   'P 1'
#
loop_
_entity.id
_entity.type
_entity.pdbx_description
1 polymer ?
#
loop_
_entity_poly.entity_id
_entity_poly.type
_entity_poly.pdbx_seq_one_letter_code
_entity_poly.pdbx_strand_id
1 'polypeptide(L)'
;MKKILRITFALILLLSLVSTSAFAAPKSIAIPDLEESKSATVSYSDWLAGTNSTFDISLSDLAVDSGLQNGVYSGWCIQDEITELLHGESATIYPSVSDDLPSDLIGLPWGKINYLLNNKIHGAGKTDLDFFKDVQTAIWLLLGDKKLEFGISQEAQQMVDEANNHPEFVPGDGDLIAFIVYYDGMSRKKSDRVQEVIIEVVYQLPPTETPTPTESETPTSTPPTPTETVTITPPPTETPSPTETSTTSPTETITPTSTETSTATATATPTACIPILVTANFAQIASGQSVEGLGAVAQDLNIDAKGTALKLVEGGPPTVFGGPNDAIVINNGLVPGGGFSDVATRNARDAHLYTFTFTPGVTVTDFSLHMLDYGDYNPTLSTSHYASMTAYDAGGNIVSIHELSYTTPAEVNPQSSNLYGNLWFNGDSVTATPGQPGNWTWNVSGVGITRVVLEFGEGFDPFIGFDTLSFITGCPQ
;
A
#
# COMPACT_ATOMS: atom_id res chain seq x y z
N MET A 1 5.18 -48.62 -7.60
CA MET A 1 5.02 -47.44 -8.49
C MET A 1 4.12 -46.33 -7.94
N LYS A 2 3.16 -46.58 -7.03
CA LYS A 2 2.29 -45.50 -6.46
C LYS A 2 2.93 -44.58 -5.40
N LYS A 3 4.12 -44.89 -4.88
CA LYS A 3 4.82 -44.05 -3.88
C LYS A 3 5.79 -43.01 -4.48
N ILE A 4 6.19 -43.17 -5.74
CA ILE A 4 7.11 -42.22 -6.40
C ILE A 4 6.34 -41.02 -7.00
N LEU A 5 5.05 -41.17 -7.32
CA LEU A 5 4.23 -40.10 -7.89
C LEU A 5 3.74 -39.06 -6.87
N ARG A 6 3.81 -39.34 -5.56
CA ARG A 6 3.38 -38.40 -4.50
C ARG A 6 4.48 -37.41 -4.08
N ILE A 7 5.75 -37.73 -4.34
CA ILE A 7 6.87 -36.86 -4.01
C ILE A 7 7.08 -35.81 -5.11
N THR A 8 6.76 -36.13 -6.38
CA THR A 8 6.87 -35.17 -7.49
C THR A 8 5.79 -34.09 -7.48
N PHE A 9 4.59 -34.37 -6.95
CA PHE A 9 3.51 -33.36 -6.86
C PHE A 9 3.69 -32.40 -5.67
N ALA A 10 4.33 -32.86 -4.59
CA ALA A 10 4.69 -32.00 -3.46
C ALA A 10 5.87 -31.06 -3.79
N LEU A 11 6.77 -31.47 -4.69
CA LEU A 11 7.91 -30.63 -5.11
C LEU A 11 7.50 -29.56 -6.14
N ILE A 12 6.41 -29.76 -6.89
CA ILE A 12 5.89 -28.78 -7.85
C ILE A 12 4.99 -27.74 -7.16
N LEU A 13 4.29 -28.11 -6.07
CA LEU A 13 3.48 -27.16 -5.29
C LEU A 13 4.31 -26.30 -4.31
N LEU A 14 5.52 -26.76 -3.92
CA LEU A 14 6.44 -25.98 -3.08
C LEU A 14 7.25 -24.94 -3.88
N LEU A 15 7.23 -25.00 -5.21
CA LEU A 15 7.90 -24.03 -6.09
C LEU A 15 6.98 -22.89 -6.55
N SER A 16 5.69 -22.91 -6.18
CA SER A 16 4.70 -21.89 -6.56
C SER A 16 4.24 -20.99 -5.41
N LEU A 17 4.86 -21.10 -4.22
CA LEU A 17 4.71 -20.16 -3.11
C LEU A 17 5.98 -19.31 -2.99
N VAL A 18 6.30 -18.58 -4.05
CA VAL A 18 7.09 -17.36 -3.90
C VAL A 18 6.06 -16.26 -3.80
N SER A 19 5.70 -15.93 -2.55
CA SER A 19 4.85 -14.79 -2.25
C SER A 19 5.52 -13.54 -2.80
N THR A 20 4.98 -12.97 -3.87
CA THR A 20 5.31 -11.59 -4.25
C THR A 20 4.64 -10.70 -3.22
N SER A 21 5.40 -10.27 -2.22
CA SER A 21 5.00 -9.15 -1.39
C SER A 21 4.67 -7.99 -2.33
N ALA A 22 3.42 -7.55 -2.36
CA ALA A 22 3.03 -6.38 -3.12
C ALA A 22 3.61 -5.15 -2.41
N PHE A 23 4.83 -4.79 -2.77
CA PHE A 23 5.44 -3.52 -2.35
C PHE A 23 4.65 -2.38 -3.00
N ALA A 24 4.46 -1.28 -2.26
CA ALA A 24 3.92 -0.05 -2.83
C ALA A 24 4.75 0.32 -4.07
N ALA A 25 4.08 0.45 -5.22
CA ALA A 25 4.77 0.76 -6.47
C ALA A 25 5.44 2.13 -6.35
N PRO A 26 6.73 2.25 -6.67
CA PRO A 26 7.44 3.51 -6.57
C PRO A 26 6.84 4.55 -7.54
N LYS A 27 6.85 5.82 -7.12
CA LYS A 27 6.14 6.90 -7.83
C LYS A 27 6.80 7.18 -9.18
N SER A 28 5.96 7.30 -10.21
CA SER A 28 6.37 7.35 -11.61
C SER A 28 6.39 8.75 -12.20
N ILE A 29 7.39 9.06 -13.03
CA ILE A 29 7.52 10.36 -13.68
C ILE A 29 7.92 10.25 -15.15
N ALA A 30 7.14 10.86 -16.04
CA ALA A 30 7.55 11.14 -17.43
C ALA A 30 8.48 12.36 -17.48
N ILE A 31 9.77 12.19 -17.83
CA ILE A 31 10.74 13.32 -17.86
C ILE A 31 11.45 13.44 -19.21
N PRO A 32 11.24 14.53 -19.98
CA PRO A 32 12.11 14.93 -21.08
C PRO A 32 13.33 15.78 -20.65
N ASP A 33 13.46 16.14 -19.37
CA ASP A 33 14.50 17.06 -18.86
C ASP A 33 15.10 16.60 -17.51
N LEU A 34 15.85 15.50 -17.54
CA LEU A 34 16.50 14.86 -16.36
C LEU A 34 17.76 15.60 -15.89
N GLU A 35 18.11 16.72 -16.53
CA GLU A 35 19.41 17.36 -16.33
C GLU A 35 19.40 18.38 -15.20
N GLU A 36 18.25 18.99 -14.87
CA GLU A 36 18.20 20.12 -13.95
C GLU A 36 17.94 19.73 -12.49
N SER A 37 18.78 20.26 -11.59
CA SER A 37 18.55 20.23 -10.15
C SER A 37 17.29 21.00 -9.76
N LYS A 38 16.56 20.53 -8.75
CA LYS A 38 15.31 21.15 -8.25
C LYS A 38 15.41 21.48 -6.77
N SER A 39 14.62 22.41 -6.27
CA SER A 39 14.54 22.69 -4.83
C SER A 39 13.24 22.16 -4.26
N ALA A 40 13.30 21.57 -3.07
CA ALA A 40 12.14 21.08 -2.33
C ALA A 40 12.32 21.33 -0.84
N THR A 41 11.21 21.49 -0.12
CA THR A 41 11.18 21.37 1.33
C THR A 41 11.18 19.88 1.69
N VAL A 42 12.01 19.47 2.64
CA VAL A 42 12.27 18.06 2.94
C VAL A 42 12.01 17.76 4.40
N SER A 43 11.33 16.65 4.66
CA SER A 43 11.21 16.08 6.00
C SER A 43 11.51 14.59 5.99
N TYR A 44 12.34 14.15 6.92
CA TYR A 44 12.65 12.73 7.12
C TYR A 44 11.76 12.12 8.22
N SER A 45 11.41 10.84 8.05
CA SER A 45 10.89 10.01 9.14
C SER A 45 11.99 9.66 10.14
N ASP A 46 11.61 8.95 11.21
CA ASP A 46 12.58 8.33 12.11
C ASP A 46 13.46 7.30 11.36
N TRP A 47 14.70 7.14 11.81
CA TRP A 47 15.65 6.15 11.29
C TRP A 47 15.12 4.73 11.49
N LEU A 48 15.19 3.91 10.44
CA LEU A 48 14.65 2.55 10.37
C LEU A 48 13.13 2.46 10.57
N ALA A 49 12.41 3.57 10.42
CA ALA A 49 10.96 3.62 10.45
C ALA A 49 10.33 3.80 9.06
N GLY A 50 11.14 3.78 8.00
CA GLY A 50 10.64 3.85 6.63
C GLY A 50 9.81 2.63 6.24
N THR A 51 8.82 2.83 5.37
CA THR A 51 7.89 1.78 4.96
C THR A 51 8.57 0.71 4.10
N ASN A 52 9.46 1.12 3.19
CA ASN A 52 10.19 0.23 2.27
C ASN A 52 11.70 0.50 2.23
N SER A 53 12.20 1.20 3.24
CA SER A 53 13.55 1.79 3.26
C SER A 53 13.98 2.18 4.66
N THR A 54 15.17 2.73 4.82
CA THR A 54 15.65 3.18 6.12
C THR A 54 14.99 4.49 6.58
N PHE A 55 14.45 5.30 5.66
CA PHE A 55 13.56 6.42 5.95
C PHE A 55 12.43 6.51 4.94
N ASP A 56 11.33 7.14 5.35
CA ASP A 56 10.39 7.78 4.44
C ASP A 56 10.77 9.27 4.34
N ILE A 57 10.90 9.77 3.10
CA ILE A 57 11.32 11.14 2.81
C ILE A 57 10.16 11.86 2.15
N SER A 58 9.62 12.86 2.85
CA SER A 58 8.57 13.73 2.33
C SER A 58 9.18 14.93 1.60
N LEU A 59 8.78 15.12 0.34
CA LEU A 59 9.07 16.31 -0.44
C LEU A 59 7.83 17.17 -0.58
N SER A 60 7.96 18.46 -0.27
CA SER A 60 6.95 19.48 -0.51
C SER A 60 7.54 20.69 -1.23
N ASP A 61 6.66 21.60 -1.66
CA ASP A 61 7.04 22.85 -2.35
C ASP A 61 7.82 22.66 -3.66
N LEU A 62 7.72 21.48 -4.30
CA LEU A 62 8.23 21.26 -5.64
C LEU A 62 7.44 22.07 -6.67
N ALA A 63 8.15 22.61 -7.66
CA ALA A 63 7.52 23.27 -8.80
C ALA A 63 6.69 22.27 -9.61
N VAL A 64 5.51 22.71 -10.05
CA VAL A 64 4.48 21.88 -10.71
C VAL A 64 4.98 21.23 -12.02
N ASP A 65 6.03 21.79 -12.63
CA ASP A 65 6.64 21.38 -13.89
C ASP A 65 7.99 20.65 -13.73
N SER A 66 8.40 20.32 -12.51
CA SER A 66 9.74 19.78 -12.25
C SER A 66 9.93 18.30 -12.59
N GLY A 67 8.88 17.62 -13.08
CA GLY A 67 8.84 16.17 -13.21
C GLY A 67 8.69 15.48 -11.84
N LEU A 68 9.54 15.81 -10.88
CA LEU A 68 9.41 15.35 -9.50
C LEU A 68 8.16 15.93 -8.84
N GLN A 69 7.41 15.08 -8.14
CA GLN A 69 6.14 15.49 -7.51
C GLN A 69 6.29 15.58 -5.99
N ASN A 70 5.47 16.42 -5.36
CA ASN A 70 5.31 16.35 -3.91
C ASN A 70 4.85 14.94 -3.50
N GLY A 71 5.30 14.46 -2.36
CA GLY A 71 4.96 13.13 -1.86
C GLY A 71 6.03 12.51 -0.98
N VAL A 72 5.77 11.27 -0.56
CA VAL A 72 6.67 10.47 0.27
C VAL A 72 7.40 9.46 -0.60
N TYR A 73 8.71 9.34 -0.39
CA TYR A 73 9.62 8.49 -1.16
C TYR A 73 10.45 7.60 -0.24
N SER A 74 10.82 6.42 -0.73
CA SER A 74 11.78 5.55 -0.04
C SER A 74 13.16 6.18 -0.02
N GLY A 75 13.73 6.36 1.17
CA GLY A 75 14.97 7.07 1.41
C GLY A 75 16.10 6.20 1.98
N TRP A 76 17.34 6.45 1.52
CA TRP A 76 18.54 5.76 2.00
C TRP A 76 19.66 6.75 2.34
N CYS A 77 20.43 6.48 3.39
CA CYS A 77 21.61 7.27 3.74
C CYS A 77 22.70 7.14 2.69
N ILE A 78 23.37 8.25 2.37
CA ILE A 78 24.63 8.25 1.62
C ILE A 78 25.84 8.15 2.57
N GLN A 79 25.69 8.56 3.83
CA GLN A 79 26.76 8.58 4.84
C GLN A 79 26.39 7.73 6.05
N ASP A 80 27.39 7.18 6.73
CA ASP A 80 27.22 6.27 7.88
C ASP A 80 27.18 6.99 9.24
N GLU A 81 27.91 8.11 9.38
CA GLU A 81 28.19 8.75 10.67
C GLU A 81 27.39 10.04 10.93
N ILE A 82 26.40 10.37 10.10
CA ILE A 82 25.66 11.63 10.22
C ILE A 82 24.22 11.37 10.66
N THR A 83 23.83 12.03 11.75
CA THR A 83 22.55 11.78 12.42
C THR A 83 21.59 12.97 12.39
N GLU A 84 22.03 14.15 11.93
CA GLU A 84 21.10 15.27 11.80
C GLU A 84 20.24 15.09 10.55
N LEU A 85 18.93 15.19 10.75
CA LEU A 85 17.90 14.97 9.76
C LEU A 85 17.22 16.30 9.43
N LEU A 86 16.81 16.47 8.16
CA LEU A 86 15.97 17.60 7.76
C LEU A 86 14.53 17.38 8.22
N HIS A 87 13.95 18.42 8.79
CA HIS A 87 12.58 18.50 9.29
C HIS A 87 11.94 19.84 8.87
N GLY A 88 11.81 20.05 7.55
CA GLY A 88 11.16 21.21 6.95
C GLY A 88 12.11 22.22 6.32
N GLU A 89 13.39 21.92 6.19
CA GLU A 89 14.35 22.75 5.48
C GLU A 89 14.32 22.49 3.96
N SER A 90 14.81 23.47 3.20
CA SER A 90 14.93 23.38 1.75
C SER A 90 16.24 22.69 1.36
N ALA A 91 16.16 21.67 0.49
CA ALA A 91 17.31 20.99 -0.10
C ALA A 91 17.28 21.09 -1.63
N THR A 92 18.43 20.84 -2.25
CA THR A 92 18.54 20.71 -3.72
C THR A 92 18.52 19.24 -4.09
N ILE A 93 17.64 18.84 -5.01
CA ILE A 93 17.47 17.48 -5.47
C ILE A 93 18.13 17.33 -6.83
N TYR A 94 19.05 16.37 -6.94
CA TYR A 94 19.77 16.07 -8.18
C TYR A 94 19.44 14.65 -8.66
N PRO A 95 19.10 14.44 -9.93
CA PRO A 95 19.09 13.10 -10.52
C PRO A 95 20.51 12.54 -10.55
N SER A 96 20.68 11.25 -10.20
CA SER A 96 22.01 10.61 -10.19
C SER A 96 22.67 10.47 -11.57
N VAL A 97 21.91 10.73 -12.63
CA VAL A 97 22.35 10.72 -14.03
C VAL A 97 22.59 12.12 -14.60
N SER A 98 22.36 13.18 -13.82
CA SER A 98 22.53 14.58 -14.25
C SER A 98 24.00 14.91 -14.51
N ASP A 99 24.27 15.66 -15.58
CA ASP A 99 25.60 16.21 -15.85
C ASP A 99 25.98 17.37 -14.89
N ASP A 100 25.00 17.94 -14.17
CA ASP A 100 25.12 19.11 -13.29
C ASP A 100 25.30 18.76 -11.80
N LEU A 101 25.80 17.55 -11.51
CA LEU A 101 26.06 17.12 -10.14
C LEU A 101 27.13 18.01 -9.43
N PRO A 102 26.96 18.32 -8.14
CA PRO A 102 28.02 18.90 -7.31
C PRO A 102 29.34 18.13 -7.41
N SER A 103 30.47 18.84 -7.31
CA SER A 103 31.80 18.25 -7.54
C SER A 103 32.17 17.08 -6.63
N ASP A 104 31.56 17.02 -5.44
CA ASP A 104 31.71 15.95 -4.46
C ASP A 104 30.76 14.75 -4.72
N LEU A 105 29.81 14.88 -5.66
CA LEU A 105 28.93 13.82 -6.14
C LEU A 105 29.36 13.25 -7.51
N ILE A 106 29.98 14.03 -8.39
CA ILE A 106 30.35 13.59 -9.77
C ILE A 106 31.21 12.31 -9.78
N GLY A 107 32.06 12.11 -8.77
CA GLY A 107 32.97 10.95 -8.69
C GLY A 107 32.37 9.70 -8.06
N LEU A 108 31.12 9.75 -7.59
CA LEU A 108 30.47 8.63 -6.92
C LEU A 108 29.94 7.61 -7.94
N PRO A 109 29.88 6.31 -7.61
CA PRO A 109 29.55 5.26 -8.57
C PRO A 109 28.03 5.12 -8.80
N TRP A 110 27.38 6.18 -9.29
CA TRP A 110 25.93 6.25 -9.44
C TRP A 110 25.33 5.14 -10.30
N GLY A 111 26.03 4.70 -11.35
CA GLY A 111 25.58 3.54 -12.14
C GLY A 111 25.44 2.27 -11.30
N LYS A 112 26.38 2.02 -10.37
CA LYS A 112 26.29 0.88 -9.44
C LYS A 112 25.16 1.04 -8.44
N ILE A 113 24.94 2.25 -7.93
CA ILE A 113 23.83 2.54 -7.01
C ILE A 113 22.48 2.34 -7.70
N ASN A 114 22.31 2.88 -8.90
CA ASN A 114 21.10 2.69 -9.71
C ASN A 114 20.86 1.20 -10.02
N TYR A 115 21.91 0.44 -10.34
CA TYR A 115 21.79 -1.01 -10.53
C TYR A 115 21.29 -1.71 -9.26
N LEU A 116 21.89 -1.39 -8.11
CA LEU A 116 21.52 -1.95 -6.82
C LEU A 116 20.05 -1.67 -6.48
N LEU A 117 19.57 -0.44 -6.68
CA LEU A 117 18.18 -0.06 -6.40
C LEU A 117 17.18 -0.87 -7.25
N ASN A 118 17.55 -1.22 -8.49
CA ASN A 118 16.72 -2.05 -9.37
C ASN A 118 16.87 -3.57 -9.12
N ASN A 119 17.86 -4.00 -8.35
CA ASN A 119 18.19 -5.42 -8.14
C ASN A 119 18.35 -5.73 -6.64
N LYS A 120 17.49 -5.14 -5.80
CA LYS A 120 17.48 -5.36 -4.36
C LYS A 120 17.19 -6.84 -4.04
N ILE A 121 17.99 -7.45 -3.17
CA ILE A 121 17.85 -8.87 -2.80
C ILE A 121 17.20 -8.98 -1.44
N HIS A 122 15.98 -9.53 -1.39
CA HIS A 122 15.35 -9.91 -0.12
C HIS A 122 15.71 -11.35 0.23
N GLY A 123 16.61 -11.52 1.21
CA GLY A 123 17.03 -12.84 1.69
C GLY A 123 15.86 -13.67 2.22
N ALA A 124 15.84 -14.97 1.88
CA ALA A 124 14.75 -15.85 2.28
C ALA A 124 14.64 -15.94 3.82
N GLY A 125 13.47 -15.62 4.36
CA GLY A 125 13.19 -15.66 5.79
C GLY A 125 13.77 -14.49 6.60
N LYS A 126 14.30 -13.46 5.94
CA LYS A 126 14.66 -12.20 6.60
C LYS A 126 13.41 -11.35 6.86
N THR A 127 13.51 -10.50 7.87
CA THR A 127 12.52 -9.45 8.10
C THR A 127 12.75 -8.28 7.15
N ASP A 128 11.73 -7.45 6.92
CA ASP A 128 11.87 -6.22 6.13
C ASP A 128 12.97 -5.31 6.70
N LEU A 129 13.09 -5.25 8.03
CA LEU A 129 14.15 -4.49 8.70
C LEU A 129 15.55 -5.03 8.38
N ASP A 130 15.73 -6.36 8.33
CA ASP A 130 17.01 -6.95 7.93
C ASP A 130 17.31 -6.67 6.46
N PHE A 131 16.30 -6.74 5.61
CA PHE A 131 16.39 -6.37 4.20
C PHE A 131 16.79 -4.90 4.01
N PHE A 132 16.19 -3.95 4.74
CA PHE A 132 16.56 -2.54 4.65
C PHE A 132 18.01 -2.30 5.10
N LYS A 133 18.45 -2.99 6.15
CA LYS A 133 19.86 -2.94 6.60
C LYS A 133 20.81 -3.51 5.56
N ASP A 134 20.43 -4.58 4.86
CA ASP A 134 21.24 -5.15 3.78
C ASP A 134 21.40 -4.16 2.61
N VAL A 135 20.30 -3.55 2.16
CA VAL A 135 20.30 -2.55 1.08
C VAL A 135 21.14 -1.33 1.48
N GLN A 136 20.91 -0.79 2.68
CA GLN A 136 21.67 0.34 3.22
C GLN A 136 23.17 0.05 3.32
N THR A 137 23.53 -1.15 3.79
CA THR A 137 24.93 -1.60 3.88
C THR A 137 25.58 -1.70 2.50
N ALA A 138 24.86 -2.24 1.53
CA ALA A 138 25.35 -2.38 0.16
C ALA A 138 25.57 -1.01 -0.51
N ILE A 139 24.69 -0.03 -0.27
CA ILE A 139 24.88 1.37 -0.70
C ILE A 139 26.16 1.94 -0.08
N TRP A 140 26.35 1.83 1.23
CA TRP A 140 27.56 2.33 1.91
C TRP A 140 28.84 1.66 1.40
N LEU A 141 28.82 0.35 1.14
CA LEU A 141 29.94 -0.37 0.56
C LEU A 141 30.32 0.16 -0.83
N LEU A 142 29.33 0.41 -1.70
CA LEU A 142 29.57 0.97 -3.03
C LEU A 142 30.13 2.40 -2.94
N LEU A 143 29.69 3.19 -1.96
CA LEU A 143 30.21 4.53 -1.69
C LEU A 143 31.59 4.53 -1.01
N GLY A 144 32.16 3.35 -0.75
CA GLY A 144 33.51 3.19 -0.20
C GLY A 144 33.59 3.38 1.32
N ASP A 145 32.48 3.23 2.02
CA ASP A 145 32.49 3.29 3.47
C ASP A 145 33.26 2.11 4.08
N LYS A 146 33.95 2.40 5.18
CA LYS A 146 34.79 1.44 5.91
C LYS A 146 34.18 1.02 7.23
N LYS A 147 33.19 1.77 7.73
CA LYS A 147 32.61 1.54 9.05
C LYS A 147 31.11 1.29 8.91
N LEU A 148 30.76 0.03 8.77
CA LEU A 148 29.39 -0.39 8.52
C LEU A 148 28.74 -0.75 9.85
N GLU A 149 27.73 0.02 10.26
CA GLU A 149 27.00 -0.19 11.52
C GLU A 149 26.42 -1.60 11.63
N PHE A 150 25.88 -2.13 10.52
CA PHE A 150 25.16 -3.40 10.50
C PHE A 150 26.03 -4.61 10.18
N GLY A 151 27.34 -4.43 9.95
CA GLY A 151 28.20 -5.46 9.38
C GLY A 151 27.88 -5.74 7.91
N ILE A 152 28.50 -6.76 7.31
CA ILE A 152 28.27 -7.15 5.90
C ILE A 152 27.59 -8.52 5.89
N SER A 153 26.32 -8.55 5.48
CA SER A 153 25.59 -9.79 5.24
C SER A 153 25.94 -10.41 3.88
N GLN A 154 25.52 -11.65 3.64
CA GLN A 154 25.71 -12.31 2.36
C GLN A 154 24.96 -11.58 1.24
N GLU A 155 23.73 -11.15 1.50
CA GLU A 155 22.85 -10.45 0.56
C GLU A 155 23.40 -9.06 0.22
N ALA A 156 23.88 -8.32 1.23
CA ALA A 156 24.54 -7.04 0.99
C ALA A 156 25.79 -7.19 0.12
N GLN A 157 26.63 -8.20 0.41
CA GLN A 157 27.80 -8.48 -0.41
C GLN A 157 27.42 -8.89 -1.84
N GLN A 158 26.37 -9.70 -2.01
CA GLN A 158 25.90 -10.11 -3.33
C GLN A 158 25.40 -8.92 -4.15
N MET A 159 24.60 -8.02 -3.57
CA MET A 159 24.16 -6.79 -4.26
C MET A 159 25.36 -5.94 -4.70
N VAL A 160 26.39 -5.82 -3.85
CA VAL A 160 27.64 -5.10 -4.18
C VAL A 160 28.39 -5.77 -5.32
N ASP A 161 28.54 -7.09 -5.29
CA ASP A 161 29.24 -7.86 -6.32
C ASP A 161 28.54 -7.75 -7.67
N GLU A 162 27.20 -7.86 -7.70
CA GLU A 162 26.39 -7.71 -8.90
C GLU A 162 26.45 -6.28 -9.45
N ALA A 163 26.34 -5.26 -8.59
CA ALA A 163 26.49 -3.87 -9.00
C ALA A 163 27.90 -3.55 -9.53
N ASN A 164 28.94 -4.15 -8.95
CA ASN A 164 30.31 -4.02 -9.46
C ASN A 164 30.51 -4.61 -10.86
N ASN A 165 29.68 -5.59 -11.25
CA ASN A 165 29.66 -6.14 -12.61
C ASN A 165 28.87 -5.27 -13.60
N HIS A 166 28.14 -4.25 -13.13
CA HIS A 166 27.33 -3.33 -13.94
C HIS A 166 27.63 -1.85 -13.62
N PRO A 167 28.90 -1.39 -13.72
CA PRO A 167 29.28 -0.04 -13.32
C PRO A 167 28.66 1.08 -14.17
N GLU A 168 28.25 0.76 -15.40
CA GLU A 168 27.70 1.71 -16.38
C GLU A 168 26.17 1.59 -16.51
N PHE A 169 25.49 1.01 -15.53
CA PHE A 169 24.03 0.89 -15.58
C PHE A 169 23.36 2.27 -15.58
N VAL A 170 22.51 2.50 -16.57
CA VAL A 170 21.66 3.70 -16.71
C VAL A 170 20.20 3.23 -16.67
N PRO A 171 19.37 3.73 -15.74
CA PRO A 171 17.96 3.38 -15.67
C PRO A 171 17.21 3.63 -16.99
N GLY A 172 16.42 2.65 -17.42
CA GLY A 172 15.49 2.75 -18.54
C GLY A 172 14.05 3.08 -18.12
N ASP A 173 13.13 3.06 -19.08
CA ASP A 173 11.69 3.25 -18.84
C ASP A 173 11.14 2.19 -17.88
N GLY A 174 10.56 2.64 -16.77
CA GLY A 174 10.06 1.82 -15.67
C GLY A 174 11.08 1.47 -14.59
N ASP A 175 12.37 1.75 -14.79
CA ASP A 175 13.41 1.47 -13.79
C ASP A 175 13.42 2.55 -12.69
N LEU A 176 13.98 2.19 -11.54
CA LEU A 176 14.28 3.12 -10.46
C LEU A 176 15.53 3.94 -10.78
N ILE A 177 15.46 5.24 -10.53
CA ILE A 177 16.59 6.16 -10.53
C ILE A 177 16.78 6.74 -9.12
N ALA A 178 18.03 6.85 -8.68
CA ALA A 178 18.37 7.57 -7.46
C ALA A 178 18.27 9.09 -7.69
N PHE A 179 17.50 9.78 -6.87
CA PHE A 179 17.58 11.24 -6.74
C PHE A 179 18.30 11.58 -5.43
N ILE A 180 19.37 12.37 -5.51
CA ILE A 180 20.14 12.83 -4.35
C ILE A 180 19.47 14.05 -3.75
N VAL A 181 19.06 13.95 -2.49
CA VAL A 181 18.65 15.08 -1.65
C VAL A 181 19.91 15.67 -1.03
N TYR A 182 20.35 16.80 -1.56
CA TYR A 182 21.63 17.46 -1.25
C TYR A 182 21.42 18.77 -0.50
N TYR A 183 22.08 18.91 0.66
CA TYR A 183 21.94 20.09 1.52
C TYR A 183 23.28 20.80 1.78
N ASP A 184 24.23 20.14 2.45
CA ASP A 184 25.50 20.78 2.87
C ASP A 184 26.78 20.19 2.25
N GLY A 185 26.64 19.08 1.53
CA GLY A 185 27.67 18.45 0.70
C GLY A 185 28.59 17.52 1.47
N MET A 186 29.05 16.44 0.84
CA MET A 186 29.51 15.13 1.35
C MET A 186 30.66 15.05 2.40
N SER A 187 31.07 16.16 2.99
CA SER A 187 32.39 16.44 3.55
C SER A 187 32.87 15.75 4.85
N ARG A 188 32.19 14.87 5.59
CA ARG A 188 32.58 14.20 6.89
C ARG A 188 33.30 14.98 8.03
N LYS A 189 33.85 16.19 7.86
CA LYS A 189 34.78 16.85 8.81
C LYS A 189 34.13 17.93 9.68
N LYS A 190 32.85 18.21 9.50
CA LYS A 190 32.10 19.20 10.30
C LYS A 190 31.12 18.50 11.23
N SER A 191 30.81 19.13 12.35
CA SER A 191 29.95 18.60 13.40
C SER A 191 28.47 18.98 13.27
N ASP A 192 28.13 19.84 12.31
CA ASP A 192 26.79 20.40 12.04
C ASP A 192 26.26 19.92 10.68
N ARG A 193 26.48 18.63 10.37
CA ARG A 193 26.17 18.09 9.05
C ARG A 193 24.82 17.41 9.05
N VAL A 194 24.05 17.71 8.01
CA VAL A 194 22.81 17.05 7.65
C VAL A 194 23.13 15.79 6.83
N GLN A 195 22.36 14.73 7.07
CA GLN A 195 22.48 13.49 6.33
C GLN A 195 22.03 13.70 4.88
N GLU A 196 22.96 13.61 3.92
CA GLU A 196 22.57 13.51 2.51
C GLU A 196 21.96 12.12 2.23
N VAL A 197 20.87 12.09 1.48
CA VAL A 197 20.09 10.87 1.24
C VAL A 197 19.80 10.70 -0.25
N ILE A 198 19.56 9.47 -0.67
CA ILE A 198 18.96 9.18 -1.97
C ILE A 198 17.50 8.80 -1.78
N ILE A 199 16.64 9.24 -2.70
CA ILE A 199 15.27 8.75 -2.82
C ILE A 199 15.10 7.91 -4.08
N GLU A 200 14.20 6.93 -4.01
CA GLU A 200 13.81 6.09 -5.15
C GLU A 200 12.68 6.70 -5.96
N VAL A 201 12.88 6.84 -7.26
CA VAL A 201 11.89 7.40 -8.19
C VAL A 201 11.79 6.51 -9.42
N VAL A 202 10.59 6.16 -9.88
CA VAL A 202 10.42 5.43 -11.15
C VAL A 202 10.60 6.39 -12.31
N TYR A 203 11.56 6.05 -13.15
CA TYR A 203 11.82 6.77 -14.38
C TYR A 203 10.80 6.35 -15.45
N GLN A 204 10.08 7.31 -16.03
CA GLN A 204 9.31 7.08 -17.24
C GLN A 204 9.85 7.93 -18.38
N LEU A 205 10.04 7.29 -19.52
CA LEU A 205 10.29 8.00 -20.75
C LEU A 205 8.99 8.69 -21.20
N PRO A 206 9.07 9.90 -21.78
CA PRO A 206 7.92 10.47 -22.44
C PRO A 206 7.40 9.46 -23.49
N PRO A 207 6.08 9.34 -23.67
CA PRO A 207 5.51 8.42 -24.65
C PRO A 207 6.18 8.70 -26.00
N THR A 208 6.90 7.70 -26.52
CA THR A 208 7.49 7.82 -27.85
C THR A 208 6.33 8.09 -28.80
N GLU A 209 6.34 9.22 -29.49
CA GLU A 209 5.31 9.52 -30.49
C GLU A 209 5.24 8.34 -31.44
N THR A 210 4.20 7.53 -31.28
CA THR A 210 3.98 6.41 -32.18
C THR A 210 3.75 7.07 -33.53
N PRO A 211 4.57 6.77 -34.56
CA PRO A 211 4.42 7.42 -35.85
C PRO A 211 2.97 7.25 -36.26
N THR A 212 2.27 8.38 -36.42
CA THR A 212 0.87 8.37 -36.82
C THR A 212 0.76 7.42 -37.99
N PRO A 213 -0.02 6.33 -37.90
CA PRO A 213 -0.09 5.36 -38.97
C PRO A 213 -0.46 6.11 -40.23
N THR A 214 0.45 6.15 -41.19
CA THR A 214 0.15 6.67 -42.52
C THR A 214 -1.02 5.84 -43.01
N GLU A 215 -2.16 6.48 -43.31
CA GLU A 215 -3.37 5.81 -43.77
C GLU A 215 -3.00 4.84 -44.91
N SER A 216 -2.90 3.55 -44.58
CA SER A 216 -2.74 2.49 -45.57
C SER A 216 -4.13 2.19 -46.08
N GLU A 217 -4.35 2.37 -47.39
CA GLU A 217 -5.64 2.12 -48.03
C GLU A 217 -6.21 0.77 -47.62
N THR A 218 -7.42 0.82 -47.08
CA THR A 218 -8.22 -0.29 -46.58
C THR A 218 -8.45 -1.35 -47.67
N PRO A 219 -7.96 -2.60 -47.54
CA PRO A 219 -8.48 -3.70 -48.33
C PRO A 219 -9.87 -4.09 -47.81
N THR A 220 -10.84 -4.08 -48.72
CA THR A 220 -12.25 -4.45 -48.53
C THR A 220 -12.40 -5.81 -47.84
N SER A 221 -13.05 -5.83 -46.67
CA SER A 221 -13.34 -7.06 -45.93
C SER A 221 -14.42 -7.90 -46.62
N THR A 222 -14.15 -9.20 -46.75
CA THR A 222 -15.14 -10.22 -47.12
C THR A 222 -15.70 -10.80 -45.80
N PRO A 223 -17.03 -10.96 -45.65
CA PRO A 223 -17.61 -11.36 -44.37
C PRO A 223 -17.33 -12.84 -44.05
N PRO A 224 -16.86 -13.19 -42.84
CA PRO A 224 -16.77 -14.57 -42.43
C PRO A 224 -18.16 -15.16 -42.12
N THR A 225 -18.35 -16.38 -42.61
CA THR A 225 -19.51 -17.24 -42.40
C THR A 225 -19.71 -17.57 -40.92
N PRO A 226 -20.95 -17.59 -40.39
CA PRO A 226 -21.21 -17.92 -39.00
C PRO A 226 -20.88 -19.40 -38.71
N THR A 227 -19.99 -19.63 -37.74
CA THR A 227 -19.68 -20.95 -37.20
C THR A 227 -20.63 -21.26 -36.04
N GLU A 228 -21.45 -22.30 -36.18
CA GLU A 228 -22.34 -22.78 -35.12
C GLU A 228 -21.52 -23.30 -33.93
N THR A 229 -21.78 -22.76 -32.74
CA THR A 229 -21.16 -23.20 -31.48
C THR A 229 -22.07 -24.24 -30.82
N VAL A 230 -21.58 -25.48 -30.69
CA VAL A 230 -22.28 -26.58 -30.02
C VAL A 230 -22.10 -26.44 -28.51
N THR A 231 -23.20 -26.11 -27.80
CA THR A 231 -23.25 -26.07 -26.34
C THR A 231 -23.29 -27.50 -25.77
N ILE A 232 -22.26 -27.90 -25.04
CA ILE A 232 -22.22 -29.18 -24.32
C ILE A 232 -22.64 -28.92 -22.87
N THR A 233 -23.82 -29.39 -22.49
CA THR A 233 -24.35 -29.32 -21.12
C THR A 233 -23.58 -30.30 -20.21
N PRO A 234 -22.97 -29.85 -19.09
CA PRO A 234 -22.34 -30.76 -18.14
C PRO A 234 -23.39 -31.57 -17.35
N PRO A 235 -23.11 -32.84 -17.02
CA PRO A 235 -24.02 -33.70 -16.25
C PRO A 235 -24.08 -33.29 -14.77
N PRO A 236 -25.18 -33.62 -14.05
CA PRO A 236 -25.39 -33.21 -12.67
C PRO A 236 -24.34 -33.82 -11.73
N THR A 237 -23.79 -32.98 -10.85
CA THR A 237 -22.84 -33.38 -9.81
C THR A 237 -23.62 -33.97 -8.63
N GLU A 238 -23.29 -35.21 -8.24
CA GLU A 238 -23.89 -35.89 -7.09
C GLU A 238 -23.39 -35.30 -5.76
N THR A 239 -24.32 -34.95 -4.89
CA THR A 239 -24.11 -34.51 -3.52
C THR A 239 -23.72 -35.70 -2.62
N PRO A 240 -22.58 -35.70 -1.93
CA PRO A 240 -22.29 -36.72 -0.94
C PRO A 240 -23.10 -36.53 0.35
N SER A 241 -23.76 -37.61 0.74
CA SER A 241 -24.52 -37.81 1.97
C SER A 241 -23.66 -37.66 3.24
N PRO A 242 -24.18 -37.10 4.35
CA PRO A 242 -23.47 -37.08 5.63
C PRO A 242 -23.30 -38.51 6.16
N THR A 243 -22.06 -38.83 6.54
CA THR A 243 -21.69 -40.10 7.19
C THR A 243 -21.78 -39.91 8.70
N GLU A 244 -22.72 -40.60 9.36
CA GLU A 244 -22.73 -40.75 10.81
C GLU A 244 -21.49 -41.53 11.26
N THR A 245 -20.77 -41.01 12.25
CA THR A 245 -19.71 -41.77 12.93
C THR A 245 -20.03 -41.92 14.40
N SER A 246 -20.14 -43.16 14.84
CA SER A 246 -20.46 -43.60 16.18
C SER A 246 -19.24 -43.61 17.10
N THR A 247 -19.45 -43.12 18.31
CA THR A 247 -18.89 -43.50 19.63
C THR A 247 -17.84 -44.63 19.76
N THR A 248 -16.75 -44.35 20.51
CA THR A 248 -16.14 -45.21 21.55
C THR A 248 -15.50 -44.30 22.62
N SER A 249 -15.97 -44.33 23.88
CA SER A 249 -15.53 -45.14 25.04
C SER A 249 -14.41 -44.46 25.88
N PRO A 250 -14.56 -44.31 27.21
CA PRO A 250 -13.64 -43.56 28.06
C PRO A 250 -12.38 -44.36 28.41
N THR A 251 -11.22 -43.69 28.46
CA THR A 251 -9.97 -44.26 28.99
C THR A 251 -9.70 -43.67 30.37
N GLU A 252 -9.54 -44.55 31.36
CA GLU A 252 -9.18 -44.21 32.74
C GLU A 252 -7.85 -43.45 32.78
N THR A 253 -7.82 -42.30 33.46
CA THR A 253 -6.61 -41.53 33.71
C THR A 253 -6.18 -41.70 35.17
N ILE A 254 -4.90 -42.02 35.31
CA ILE A 254 -4.16 -42.35 36.52
C ILE A 254 -4.10 -41.15 37.48
N THR A 255 -4.33 -41.41 38.77
CA THR A 255 -4.22 -40.45 39.88
C THR A 255 -2.77 -40.03 40.13
N PRO A 256 -2.41 -38.73 40.02
CA PRO A 256 -1.13 -38.25 40.51
C PRO A 256 -1.18 -37.96 42.02
N THR A 257 -0.04 -38.28 42.66
CA THR A 257 0.28 -38.14 44.08
C THR A 257 0.33 -36.67 44.53
N SER A 258 -0.19 -36.40 45.73
CA SER A 258 -0.21 -35.08 46.37
C SER A 258 1.21 -34.53 46.58
N THR A 259 1.52 -33.43 45.90
CA THR A 259 2.70 -32.59 46.16
C THR A 259 2.27 -31.41 47.02
N GLU A 260 3.08 -31.05 48.03
CA GLU A 260 2.77 -30.02 49.02
C GLU A 260 2.50 -28.64 48.38
N THR A 261 1.33 -28.10 48.68
CA THR A 261 0.85 -26.81 48.22
C THR A 261 1.54 -25.68 48.98
N SER A 262 2.45 -24.97 48.32
CA SER A 262 2.90 -23.65 48.79
C SER A 262 1.70 -22.70 48.79
N THR A 263 1.40 -22.10 49.94
CA THR A 263 0.35 -21.10 50.11
C THR A 263 0.57 -19.92 49.17
N ALA A 264 -0.27 -19.81 48.14
CA ALA A 264 -0.25 -18.70 47.19
C ALA A 264 -0.55 -17.39 47.93
N THR A 265 0.39 -16.45 47.87
CA THR A 265 0.14 -15.05 48.14
C THR A 265 -1.02 -14.60 47.26
N ALA A 266 -2.01 -13.90 47.83
CA ALA A 266 -3.15 -13.39 47.07
C ALA A 266 -2.65 -12.44 45.97
N THR A 267 -2.48 -12.97 44.76
CA THR A 267 -2.30 -12.18 43.56
C THR A 267 -3.55 -11.34 43.42
N ALA A 268 -3.37 -10.01 43.40
CA ALA A 268 -4.46 -9.10 43.12
C ALA A 268 -5.15 -9.57 41.84
N THR A 269 -6.45 -9.84 41.91
CA THR A 269 -7.25 -10.15 40.72
C THR A 269 -7.01 -9.02 39.72
N PRO A 270 -6.45 -9.29 38.53
CA PRO A 270 -6.20 -8.24 37.55
C PRO A 270 -7.53 -7.56 37.28
N THR A 271 -7.54 -6.23 37.33
CA THR A 271 -8.70 -5.43 36.96
C THR A 271 -9.10 -5.86 35.55
N ALA A 272 -10.31 -6.41 35.42
CA ALA A 272 -10.83 -6.83 34.12
C ALA A 272 -10.80 -5.62 33.19
N CYS A 273 -9.98 -5.70 32.14
CA CYS A 273 -10.02 -4.72 31.08
C CYS A 273 -11.37 -4.86 30.35
N ILE A 274 -12.00 -3.72 30.06
CA ILE A 274 -13.29 -3.65 29.39
C ILE A 274 -13.03 -3.07 28.00
N PRO A 275 -13.33 -3.80 26.90
CA PRO A 275 -13.25 -3.26 25.55
C PRO A 275 -14.15 -2.03 25.40
N ILE A 276 -13.64 -0.99 24.74
CA ILE A 276 -14.34 0.28 24.53
C ILE A 276 -14.63 0.44 23.04
N LEU A 277 -15.90 0.65 22.70
CA LEU A 277 -16.28 1.09 21.35
C LEU A 277 -15.91 2.57 21.18
N VAL A 278 -15.09 2.85 20.19
CA VAL A 278 -14.69 4.19 19.78
C VAL A 278 -15.31 4.49 18.42
N THR A 279 -15.94 5.65 18.29
CA THR A 279 -16.47 6.16 17.01
C THR A 279 -15.70 7.42 16.64
N ALA A 280 -15.20 7.49 15.41
CA ALA A 280 -14.56 8.68 14.88
C ALA A 280 -15.55 9.85 14.82
N ASN A 281 -15.14 10.99 15.39
CA ASN A 281 -15.92 12.21 15.36
C ASN A 281 -15.37 13.13 14.28
N PHE A 282 -15.90 13.02 13.07
CA PHE A 282 -15.49 13.91 11.98
C PHE A 282 -16.03 15.34 12.12
N ALA A 283 -17.05 15.58 12.95
CA ALA A 283 -17.63 16.92 13.13
C ALA A 283 -16.68 17.90 13.84
N GLN A 284 -15.60 17.40 14.46
CA GLN A 284 -14.57 18.26 15.05
C GLN A 284 -13.60 18.84 14.01
N ILE A 285 -13.60 18.30 12.78
CA ILE A 285 -12.76 18.75 11.68
C ILE A 285 -13.61 19.63 10.75
N ALA A 286 -13.08 20.79 10.36
CA ALA A 286 -13.76 21.66 9.41
C ALA A 286 -13.71 21.07 7.98
N SER A 287 -14.75 21.34 7.17
CA SER A 287 -14.81 20.84 5.79
C SER A 287 -13.56 21.23 4.99
N GLY A 288 -13.01 20.29 4.22
CA GLY A 288 -11.80 20.48 3.43
C GLY A 288 -10.49 20.49 4.22
N GLN A 289 -10.51 20.28 5.54
CA GLN A 289 -9.30 20.02 6.32
C GLN A 289 -8.94 18.54 6.33
N SER A 290 -7.68 18.23 6.58
CA SER A 290 -7.22 16.85 6.66
C SER A 290 -7.88 16.10 7.82
N VAL A 291 -8.21 14.84 7.58
CA VAL A 291 -8.64 13.89 8.63
C VAL A 291 -7.52 12.92 9.03
N GLU A 292 -6.34 13.09 8.43
CA GLU A 292 -5.19 12.23 8.65
C GLU A 292 -4.39 12.61 9.89
N GLY A 293 -3.60 11.66 10.37
CA GLY A 293 -2.77 11.81 11.56
C GLY A 293 -3.36 11.18 12.82
N LEU A 294 -2.46 10.79 13.71
CA LEU A 294 -2.82 10.14 14.97
C LEU A 294 -3.67 11.08 15.84
N GLY A 295 -4.85 10.63 16.23
CA GLY A 295 -5.74 11.37 17.11
C GLY A 295 -6.64 12.39 16.40
N ALA A 296 -6.55 12.54 15.08
CA ALA A 296 -7.25 13.61 14.35
C ALA A 296 -8.78 13.52 14.51
N VAL A 297 -9.35 12.32 14.39
CA VAL A 297 -10.80 12.10 14.44
C VAL A 297 -11.23 11.19 15.59
N ALA A 298 -10.31 10.39 16.14
CA ALA A 298 -10.52 9.55 17.32
C ALA A 298 -9.19 9.36 18.04
N GLN A 299 -9.25 9.25 19.37
CA GLN A 299 -8.08 8.90 20.16
C GLN A 299 -7.50 7.57 19.69
N ASP A 300 -6.18 7.48 19.65
CA ASP A 300 -5.41 6.30 19.26
C ASP A 300 -5.58 5.81 17.83
N LEU A 301 -6.37 6.48 16.98
CA LEU A 301 -6.51 6.16 15.57
C LEU A 301 -5.67 7.12 14.73
N ASN A 302 -4.89 6.57 13.81
CA ASN A 302 -4.28 7.30 12.70
C ASN A 302 -4.94 6.85 11.39
N ILE A 303 -5.36 7.82 10.58
CA ILE A 303 -5.79 7.61 9.19
C ILE A 303 -4.65 8.12 8.32
N ASP A 304 -4.25 7.32 7.34
CA ASP A 304 -3.28 7.69 6.31
C ASP A 304 -3.86 7.32 4.94
N ALA A 305 -3.96 8.32 4.07
CA ALA A 305 -4.34 8.16 2.66
C ALA A 305 -3.33 8.89 1.77
N LYS A 306 -2.02 8.79 2.10
CA LYS A 306 -0.93 9.50 1.41
C LYS A 306 -0.98 11.03 1.61
N GLY A 307 -1.56 11.50 2.72
CA GLY A 307 -1.60 12.91 3.09
C GLY A 307 -2.73 13.73 2.45
N THR A 308 -3.72 13.09 1.82
CA THR A 308 -4.70 13.74 0.95
C THR A 308 -6.16 13.49 1.30
N ALA A 309 -6.47 12.72 2.35
CA ALA A 309 -7.82 12.55 2.85
C ALA A 309 -8.33 13.81 3.53
N LEU A 310 -9.42 14.36 2.98
CA LEU A 310 -10.06 15.58 3.47
C LEU A 310 -11.46 15.30 4.01
N LYS A 311 -11.83 16.12 4.99
CA LYS A 311 -13.17 16.16 5.56
C LYS A 311 -14.21 16.56 4.52
N LEU A 312 -15.29 15.78 4.42
CA LEU A 312 -16.46 16.02 3.59
C LEU A 312 -17.69 16.37 4.44
N VAL A 313 -18.56 17.20 3.87
CA VAL A 313 -19.93 17.43 4.34
C VAL A 313 -20.90 17.31 3.15
N GLU A 314 -22.10 16.81 3.42
CA GLU A 314 -23.17 16.76 2.43
C GLU A 314 -23.51 18.17 1.92
N GLY A 315 -23.68 18.29 0.60
CA GLY A 315 -24.03 19.53 -0.07
C GLY A 315 -22.92 20.60 -0.07
N GLY A 316 -21.72 20.29 0.42
CA GLY A 316 -20.60 21.24 0.54
C GLY A 316 -19.29 20.75 -0.08
N PRO A 317 -18.33 21.66 -0.30
CA PRO A 317 -17.01 21.31 -0.80
C PRO A 317 -16.15 20.64 0.30
N PRO A 318 -15.14 19.83 -0.09
CA PRO A 318 -14.78 19.50 -1.47
C PRO A 318 -15.76 18.51 -2.11
N THR A 319 -15.96 18.63 -3.42
CA THR A 319 -16.86 17.76 -4.19
C THR A 319 -16.13 16.49 -4.60
N VAL A 320 -16.56 15.35 -4.07
CA VAL A 320 -15.93 14.06 -4.33
C VAL A 320 -16.84 13.19 -5.18
N PHE A 321 -18.08 13.04 -4.72
CA PHE A 321 -19.07 12.12 -5.25
C PHE A 321 -20.46 12.77 -5.23
N GLY A 322 -21.48 12.12 -5.78
CA GLY A 322 -22.82 12.72 -5.76
C GLY A 322 -23.94 11.79 -6.16
N GLY A 323 -25.02 11.85 -5.38
CA GLY A 323 -26.24 11.07 -5.60
C GLY A 323 -27.50 11.85 -5.24
N PRO A 324 -28.70 11.37 -5.62
CA PRO A 324 -28.89 10.27 -6.57
C PRO A 324 -28.49 10.68 -8.00
N ASN A 325 -28.12 9.71 -8.84
CA ASN A 325 -27.68 9.90 -10.23
C ASN A 325 -28.64 10.77 -11.09
N ASP A 326 -29.94 10.71 -10.82
CA ASP A 326 -30.96 11.50 -11.53
C ASP A 326 -31.17 12.92 -10.97
N ALA A 327 -30.64 13.22 -9.79
CA ALA A 327 -30.79 14.51 -9.11
C ALA A 327 -29.60 14.78 -8.18
N ILE A 328 -28.42 14.94 -8.78
CA ILE A 328 -27.14 15.02 -8.08
C ILE A 328 -27.14 16.09 -6.97
N VAL A 329 -26.95 15.62 -5.74
CA VAL A 329 -26.52 16.42 -4.60
C VAL A 329 -25.09 16.01 -4.27
N ILE A 330 -24.23 16.99 -4.02
CA ILE A 330 -22.81 16.77 -3.75
C ILE A 330 -22.66 16.01 -2.42
N ASN A 331 -21.83 14.96 -2.42
CA ASN A 331 -21.50 14.13 -1.26
C ASN A 331 -22.76 13.66 -0.49
N ASN A 332 -23.83 13.33 -1.21
CA ASN A 332 -25.12 12.97 -0.61
C ASN A 332 -25.07 11.61 0.09
N GLY A 333 -25.91 11.42 1.09
CA GLY A 333 -25.95 10.17 1.86
C GLY A 333 -24.94 10.08 3.01
N LEU A 334 -24.06 11.08 3.17
CA LEU A 334 -23.19 11.17 4.34
C LEU A 334 -24.01 11.34 5.63
N VAL A 335 -23.60 10.67 6.71
CA VAL A 335 -24.22 10.85 8.03
C VAL A 335 -24.06 12.29 8.56
N PRO A 336 -24.94 12.75 9.48
CA PRO A 336 -24.75 14.01 10.18
C PRO A 336 -23.38 14.06 10.88
N GLY A 337 -22.62 15.12 10.62
CA GLY A 337 -21.20 15.22 11.02
C GLY A 337 -20.24 14.93 9.87
N GLY A 338 -20.73 14.38 8.76
CA GLY A 338 -20.06 14.15 7.50
C GLY A 338 -19.04 13.00 7.51
N GLY A 339 -18.32 12.86 6.41
CA GLY A 339 -17.32 11.82 6.20
C GLY A 339 -15.96 12.35 5.75
N PHE A 340 -15.23 11.55 4.99
CA PHE A 340 -13.96 11.90 4.36
C PHE A 340 -13.78 11.16 3.03
N SER A 341 -12.83 11.61 2.22
CA SER A 341 -12.30 10.89 1.06
C SER A 341 -10.95 11.47 0.66
N ASP A 342 -10.13 10.69 -0.05
CA ASP A 342 -8.92 11.14 -0.71
C ASP A 342 -9.26 11.93 -1.98
N VAL A 343 -9.24 13.26 -1.83
CA VAL A 343 -9.60 14.19 -2.91
C VAL A 343 -8.54 14.19 -4.02
N ALA A 344 -7.27 13.93 -3.69
CA ALA A 344 -6.20 13.90 -4.68
C ALA A 344 -6.34 12.67 -5.58
N THR A 345 -6.51 11.48 -4.99
CA THR A 345 -6.75 10.23 -5.74
C THR A 345 -8.01 10.33 -6.57
N ARG A 346 -9.10 10.89 -6.01
CA ARG A 346 -10.32 11.16 -6.77
C ARG A 346 -10.06 12.05 -8.00
N ASN A 347 -9.27 13.11 -7.85
CA ASN A 347 -8.97 14.03 -8.95
C ASN A 347 -8.07 13.40 -10.01
N ALA A 348 -7.16 12.51 -9.60
CA ALA A 348 -6.32 11.71 -10.48
C ALA A 348 -7.12 10.62 -11.21
N ARG A 349 -8.31 10.25 -10.71
CA ARG A 349 -9.11 9.10 -11.16
C ARG A 349 -8.36 7.78 -10.97
N ASP A 350 -7.65 7.69 -9.84
CA ASP A 350 -6.87 6.51 -9.46
C ASP A 350 -7.59 5.68 -8.39
N ALA A 351 -7.08 4.48 -8.16
CA ALA A 351 -7.56 3.59 -7.11
C ALA A 351 -7.19 4.13 -5.71
N HIS A 352 -8.17 4.12 -4.81
CA HIS A 352 -8.00 4.53 -3.43
C HIS A 352 -7.15 3.53 -2.63
N LEU A 353 -6.44 4.03 -1.63
CA LEU A 353 -5.71 3.22 -0.65
C LEU A 353 -5.68 3.94 0.69
N TYR A 354 -6.17 3.28 1.74
CA TYR A 354 -6.19 3.81 3.10
C TYR A 354 -5.48 2.86 4.05
N THR A 355 -4.64 3.40 4.92
CA THR A 355 -4.05 2.68 6.04
C THR A 355 -4.54 3.28 7.35
N PHE A 356 -5.08 2.43 8.20
CA PHE A 356 -5.48 2.76 9.56
C PHE A 356 -4.50 2.09 10.52
N THR A 357 -3.89 2.87 11.39
CA THR A 357 -2.97 2.38 12.43
C THR A 357 -3.40 2.88 13.79
N PHE A 358 -2.91 2.21 14.83
CA PHE A 358 -3.20 2.60 16.21
C PHE A 358 -1.94 3.03 16.96
N THR A 359 -2.11 3.82 18.03
CA THR A 359 -1.02 4.17 18.94
C THR A 359 -0.22 2.92 19.31
N PRO A 360 1.13 2.96 19.33
CA PRO A 360 1.94 1.80 19.72
C PRO A 360 1.49 1.18 21.04
N GLY A 361 1.24 -0.14 21.02
CA GLY A 361 0.74 -0.89 22.18
C GLY A 361 -0.78 -0.93 22.33
N VAL A 362 -1.52 -0.13 21.55
CA VAL A 362 -2.98 -0.27 21.42
C VAL A 362 -3.27 -1.31 20.35
N THR A 363 -4.19 -2.22 20.67
CA THR A 363 -4.75 -3.17 19.70
C THR A 363 -6.25 -2.94 19.62
N VAL A 364 -6.87 -3.37 18.53
CA VAL A 364 -8.33 -3.41 18.39
C VAL A 364 -8.81 -4.84 18.15
N THR A 365 -10.07 -5.10 18.45
CA THR A 365 -10.71 -6.40 18.21
C THR A 365 -11.72 -6.38 17.08
N ASP A 366 -12.18 -5.18 16.70
CA ASP A 366 -13.15 -4.95 15.64
C ASP A 366 -12.86 -3.57 15.03
N PHE A 367 -13.01 -3.47 13.72
CA PHE A 367 -12.91 -2.22 12.97
C PHE A 367 -13.98 -2.21 11.87
N SER A 368 -14.68 -1.09 11.73
CA SER A 368 -15.78 -0.91 10.79
C SER A 368 -15.72 0.46 10.12
N LEU A 369 -16.05 0.50 8.83
CA LEU A 369 -16.10 1.73 8.02
C LEU A 369 -17.24 1.66 7.02
N HIS A 370 -18.02 2.73 6.89
CA HIS A 370 -19.08 2.82 5.88
C HIS A 370 -18.56 3.53 4.63
N MET A 371 -18.86 2.97 3.46
CA MET A 371 -18.48 3.45 2.13
C MET A 371 -19.73 3.76 1.32
N LEU A 372 -19.65 4.84 0.53
CA LEU A 372 -20.70 5.37 -0.32
C LEU A 372 -20.19 5.54 -1.76
N ASP A 373 -21.11 5.41 -2.73
CA ASP A 373 -20.92 5.79 -4.15
C ASP A 373 -19.87 4.94 -4.90
N TYR A 374 -19.91 3.61 -4.76
CA TYR A 374 -18.97 2.71 -5.44
C TYR A 374 -19.65 1.86 -6.51
N GLY A 375 -19.10 1.89 -7.72
CA GLY A 375 -19.34 0.88 -8.75
C GLY A 375 -20.29 1.29 -9.87
N ASP A 376 -20.92 2.45 -9.76
CA ASP A 376 -21.68 3.04 -10.85
C ASP A 376 -20.80 3.86 -11.81
N TYR A 377 -19.53 4.05 -11.47
CA TYR A 377 -18.49 4.57 -12.34
C TYR A 377 -17.26 3.65 -12.43
N ASN A 378 -16.82 3.35 -13.65
CA ASN A 378 -15.71 2.45 -13.96
C ASN A 378 -14.79 3.07 -15.02
N PRO A 379 -13.77 3.85 -14.62
CA PRO A 379 -12.89 4.55 -15.56
C PRO A 379 -12.02 3.60 -16.38
N THR A 380 -11.83 2.35 -15.94
CA THR A 380 -10.91 1.39 -16.55
C THR A 380 -11.57 0.44 -17.55
N LEU A 381 -12.91 0.46 -17.65
CA LEU A 381 -13.69 -0.51 -18.41
C LEU A 381 -13.44 -1.97 -17.98
N SER A 382 -12.90 -2.18 -16.77
CA SER A 382 -12.68 -3.53 -16.23
C SER A 382 -14.00 -4.26 -16.10
N THR A 383 -14.01 -5.55 -16.44
CA THR A 383 -15.17 -6.42 -16.17
C THR A 383 -15.16 -6.97 -14.75
N SER A 384 -14.04 -6.85 -14.04
CA SER A 384 -13.85 -7.30 -12.66
C SER A 384 -13.79 -6.10 -11.73
N HIS A 385 -14.47 -6.19 -10.60
CA HIS A 385 -14.47 -5.19 -9.53
C HIS A 385 -13.98 -5.85 -8.26
N TYR A 386 -13.00 -5.24 -7.60
CA TYR A 386 -12.44 -5.76 -6.36
C TYR A 386 -12.04 -4.64 -5.39
N ALA A 387 -12.44 -4.78 -4.13
CA ALA A 387 -11.93 -4.00 -3.02
C ALA A 387 -11.82 -4.90 -1.78
N SER A 388 -10.85 -4.63 -0.92
CA SER A 388 -10.59 -5.44 0.28
C SER A 388 -10.28 -4.56 1.49
N MET A 389 -10.80 -4.96 2.66
CA MET A 389 -10.36 -4.46 3.95
C MET A 389 -9.63 -5.59 4.68
N THR A 390 -8.33 -5.41 4.92
CA THR A 390 -7.47 -6.41 5.55
C THR A 390 -6.93 -5.90 6.88
N ALA A 391 -7.14 -6.65 7.96
CA ALA A 391 -6.60 -6.39 9.29
C ALA A 391 -5.32 -7.19 9.53
N TYR A 392 -4.33 -6.57 10.16
CA TYR A 392 -3.03 -7.14 10.49
C TYR A 392 -2.70 -7.02 11.98
N ASP A 393 -1.99 -8.03 12.50
CA ASP A 393 -1.37 -7.98 13.82
C ASP A 393 -0.04 -7.21 13.81
N ALA A 394 0.58 -7.05 14.98
CA ALA A 394 1.86 -6.35 15.13
C ALA A 394 3.03 -7.02 14.40
N GLY A 395 2.91 -8.32 14.08
CA GLY A 395 3.89 -9.06 13.29
C GLY A 395 3.65 -8.97 11.78
N GLY A 396 2.63 -8.23 11.34
CA GLY A 396 2.25 -8.11 9.94
C GLY A 396 1.46 -9.32 9.41
N ASN A 397 1.01 -10.24 10.26
CA ASN A 397 0.18 -11.36 9.83
C ASN A 397 -1.27 -10.90 9.64
N ILE A 398 -1.95 -11.45 8.64
CA ILE A 398 -3.37 -11.20 8.41
C ILE A 398 -4.18 -11.82 9.56
N VAL A 399 -4.97 -10.99 10.23
CA VAL A 399 -5.92 -11.39 11.27
C VAL A 399 -7.29 -11.67 10.64
N SER A 400 -7.73 -10.81 9.71
CA SER A 400 -9.06 -10.86 9.10
C SER A 400 -9.05 -10.12 7.77
N ILE A 401 -9.92 -10.53 6.85
CA ILE A 401 -10.14 -9.86 5.57
C ILE A 401 -11.63 -9.86 5.24
N HIS A 402 -12.13 -8.76 4.70
CA HIS A 402 -13.47 -8.63 4.15
C HIS A 402 -13.36 -8.07 2.73
N GLU A 403 -13.99 -8.74 1.78
CA GLU A 403 -13.86 -8.46 0.35
C GLU A 403 -15.20 -8.05 -0.26
N LEU A 404 -15.16 -7.11 -1.20
CA LEU A 404 -16.23 -6.81 -2.14
C LEU A 404 -15.73 -7.18 -3.54
N SER A 405 -16.37 -8.17 -4.17
CA SER A 405 -16.01 -8.58 -5.53
C SER A 405 -17.23 -8.93 -6.36
N TYR A 406 -17.27 -8.41 -7.59
CA TYR A 406 -18.32 -8.68 -8.57
C TYR A 406 -17.81 -8.39 -9.98
N THR A 407 -18.65 -8.65 -10.98
CA THR A 407 -18.34 -8.38 -12.38
C THR A 407 -19.43 -7.57 -13.07
N THR A 408 -19.03 -6.82 -14.09
CA THR A 408 -19.90 -5.99 -14.95
C THR A 408 -19.53 -6.18 -16.42
N PRO A 409 -20.37 -5.74 -17.37
CA PRO A 409 -19.90 -5.40 -18.71
C PRO A 409 -18.79 -4.34 -18.68
N ALA A 410 -17.98 -4.29 -19.74
CA ALA A 410 -16.93 -3.29 -19.93
C ALA A 410 -17.53 -1.94 -20.35
N GLU A 411 -18.06 -1.21 -19.38
CA GLU A 411 -18.78 0.05 -19.57
C GLU A 411 -18.32 1.08 -18.54
N VAL A 412 -18.33 2.37 -18.92
CA VAL A 412 -17.93 3.47 -18.01
C VAL A 412 -18.93 3.66 -16.88
N ASN A 413 -20.22 3.50 -17.17
CA ASN A 413 -21.30 3.61 -16.18
C ASN A 413 -22.10 2.31 -16.18
N PRO A 414 -21.63 1.26 -15.50
CA PRO A 414 -22.25 -0.06 -15.61
C PRO A 414 -23.72 -0.03 -15.15
N GLN A 415 -24.62 -0.54 -15.98
CA GLN A 415 -26.05 -0.68 -15.60
C GLN A 415 -26.46 -2.11 -15.25
N SER A 416 -25.48 -2.99 -15.07
CA SER A 416 -25.70 -4.35 -14.61
C SER A 416 -24.44 -4.95 -13.98
N SER A 417 -24.64 -5.82 -13.01
CA SER A 417 -23.60 -6.66 -12.41
C SER A 417 -24.13 -8.07 -12.17
N ASN A 418 -23.21 -9.02 -12.04
CA ASN A 418 -23.54 -10.42 -11.77
C ASN A 418 -24.18 -10.65 -10.38
N LEU A 419 -23.88 -9.79 -9.38
CA LEU A 419 -24.33 -9.96 -7.99
C LEU A 419 -25.31 -8.87 -7.54
N TYR A 420 -25.13 -7.63 -7.98
CA TYR A 420 -25.81 -6.48 -7.40
C TYR A 420 -26.80 -5.84 -8.37
N GLY A 421 -27.10 -6.43 -9.52
CA GLY A 421 -28.09 -5.88 -10.46
C GLY A 421 -27.65 -4.53 -11.05
N ASN A 422 -28.57 -3.58 -11.19
CA ASN A 422 -28.30 -2.31 -11.86
C ASN A 422 -27.49 -1.35 -10.97
N LEU A 423 -26.22 -1.13 -11.32
CA LEU A 423 -25.32 -0.28 -10.53
C LEU A 423 -25.64 1.21 -10.65
N TRP A 424 -26.37 1.67 -11.67
CA TRP A 424 -26.94 3.03 -11.68
C TRP A 424 -27.72 3.36 -10.41
N PHE A 425 -28.34 2.35 -9.79
CA PHE A 425 -29.06 2.50 -8.52
C PHE A 425 -28.32 1.88 -7.33
N ASN A 426 -27.68 0.73 -7.53
CA ASN A 426 -27.09 -0.05 -6.44
C ASN A 426 -25.60 0.29 -6.18
N GLY A 427 -24.99 1.07 -7.07
CA GLY A 427 -23.69 1.73 -6.89
C GLY A 427 -23.79 3.17 -6.39
N ASP A 428 -24.96 3.79 -6.53
CA ASP A 428 -25.24 5.17 -6.10
C ASP A 428 -25.36 5.32 -4.58
N SER A 429 -24.77 6.39 -4.04
CA SER A 429 -24.73 6.72 -2.60
C SER A 429 -26.08 6.85 -1.90
N VAL A 430 -27.16 7.16 -2.62
CA VAL A 430 -28.49 7.46 -2.03
C VAL A 430 -29.49 6.35 -2.31
N THR A 431 -29.48 5.80 -3.52
CA THR A 431 -30.44 4.75 -3.91
C THR A 431 -29.98 3.35 -3.52
N ALA A 432 -28.69 3.15 -3.26
CA ALA A 432 -28.19 1.87 -2.78
C ALA A 432 -28.67 1.58 -1.35
N THR A 433 -29.19 0.37 -1.16
CA THR A 433 -29.53 -0.18 0.14
C THR A 433 -28.31 -0.79 0.83
N PRO A 434 -28.30 -0.89 2.18
CA PRO A 434 -27.16 -1.47 2.91
C PRO A 434 -26.75 -2.86 2.40
N GLY A 435 -25.46 -3.05 2.17
CA GLY A 435 -24.89 -4.28 1.62
C GLY A 435 -24.82 -4.30 0.09
N GLN A 436 -25.14 -3.18 -0.57
CA GLN A 436 -24.86 -2.96 -1.99
C GLN A 436 -23.61 -2.10 -2.16
N PRO A 437 -22.96 -2.13 -3.34
CA PRO A 437 -21.72 -1.38 -3.60
C PRO A 437 -21.77 0.10 -3.20
N GLY A 438 -22.86 0.80 -3.54
CA GLY A 438 -23.05 2.22 -3.21
C GLY A 438 -23.34 2.53 -1.74
N ASN A 439 -23.57 1.51 -0.91
CA ASN A 439 -23.89 1.62 0.51
C ASN A 439 -23.36 0.39 1.26
N TRP A 440 -22.05 0.36 1.42
CA TRP A 440 -21.31 -0.82 1.88
C TRP A 440 -20.64 -0.58 3.22
N THR A 441 -20.79 -1.50 4.17
CA THR A 441 -20.08 -1.44 5.45
C THR A 441 -18.99 -2.48 5.49
N TRP A 442 -17.75 -2.01 5.50
CA TRP A 442 -16.58 -2.82 5.77
C TRP A 442 -16.53 -3.18 7.26
N ASN A 443 -16.10 -4.41 7.55
CA ASN A 443 -15.88 -4.88 8.91
C ASN A 443 -14.80 -5.96 8.92
N VAL A 444 -13.85 -5.83 9.83
CA VAL A 444 -12.82 -6.83 10.11
C VAL A 444 -12.70 -6.99 11.62
N SER A 445 -12.54 -8.23 12.08
CA SER A 445 -12.51 -8.55 13.51
C SER A 445 -11.53 -9.68 13.82
N GLY A 446 -10.96 -9.64 15.02
CA GLY A 446 -9.97 -10.60 15.49
C GLY A 446 -9.06 -9.99 16.57
N VAL A 447 -8.31 -10.82 17.28
CA VAL A 447 -7.50 -10.35 18.41
C VAL A 447 -6.19 -9.74 17.93
N GLY A 448 -5.78 -8.62 18.53
CA GLY A 448 -4.44 -8.06 18.34
C GLY A 448 -4.27 -7.25 17.06
N ILE A 449 -5.35 -6.76 16.45
CA ILE A 449 -5.27 -5.93 15.25
C ILE A 449 -4.55 -4.62 15.60
N THR A 450 -3.51 -4.28 14.84
CA THR A 450 -2.73 -3.04 15.00
C THR A 450 -2.72 -2.18 13.74
N ARG A 451 -3.11 -2.76 12.60
CA ARG A 451 -3.19 -2.08 11.32
C ARG A 451 -4.37 -2.62 10.52
N VAL A 452 -5.09 -1.76 9.82
CA VAL A 452 -6.11 -2.12 8.83
C VAL A 452 -5.78 -1.41 7.52
N VAL A 453 -5.82 -2.12 6.40
CA VAL A 453 -5.61 -1.55 5.06
C VAL A 453 -6.90 -1.72 4.28
N LEU A 454 -7.38 -0.66 3.65
CA LEU A 454 -8.49 -0.68 2.70
C LEU A 454 -7.93 -0.33 1.32
N GLU A 455 -8.02 -1.28 0.40
CA GLU A 455 -7.46 -1.18 -0.96
C GLU A 455 -8.53 -1.43 -2.02
N PHE A 456 -8.35 -0.77 -3.17
CA PHE A 456 -9.21 -0.90 -4.32
C PHE A 456 -8.39 -1.41 -5.51
N GLY A 457 -8.82 -2.54 -6.09
CA GLY A 457 -8.14 -3.24 -7.16
C GLY A 457 -8.73 -2.92 -8.54
N GLU A 458 -8.84 -3.93 -9.39
CA GLU A 458 -9.46 -3.79 -10.71
C GLU A 458 -10.92 -3.30 -10.60
N GLY A 459 -11.34 -2.48 -11.57
CA GLY A 459 -12.69 -1.93 -11.61
C GLY A 459 -12.99 -0.91 -10.50
N PHE A 460 -11.96 -0.32 -9.90
CA PHE A 460 -12.15 0.69 -8.86
C PHE A 460 -13.03 1.86 -9.33
N ASP A 461 -13.73 2.46 -8.36
CA ASP A 461 -14.44 3.72 -8.52
C ASP A 461 -13.71 4.83 -7.75
N PRO A 462 -13.18 5.87 -8.42
CA PRO A 462 -12.51 6.98 -7.75
C PRO A 462 -13.49 7.93 -7.03
N PHE A 463 -14.80 7.86 -7.30
CA PHE A 463 -15.79 8.79 -6.77
C PHE A 463 -16.48 8.25 -5.51
N ILE A 464 -15.71 7.79 -4.53
CA ILE A 464 -16.25 7.25 -3.27
C ILE A 464 -16.09 8.20 -2.08
N GLY A 465 -16.96 8.04 -1.09
CA GLY A 465 -16.85 8.67 0.22
C GLY A 465 -16.96 7.67 1.37
N PHE A 466 -16.42 8.04 2.52
CA PHE A 466 -16.48 7.21 3.73
C PHE A 466 -17.04 7.97 4.92
N ASP A 467 -17.81 7.30 5.76
CA ASP A 467 -18.23 7.80 7.05
C ASP A 467 -18.37 6.67 8.09
N THR A 468 -18.91 6.99 9.27
CA THR A 468 -19.24 6.00 10.32
C THR A 468 -18.09 5.03 10.63
N LEU A 469 -16.88 5.59 10.84
CA LEU A 469 -15.71 4.81 11.27
C LEU A 469 -15.81 4.49 12.76
N SER A 470 -15.70 3.21 13.12
CA SER A 470 -15.63 2.79 14.51
C SER A 470 -14.71 1.59 14.72
N PHE A 471 -14.22 1.43 15.95
CA PHE A 471 -13.40 0.29 16.35
C PHE A 471 -13.58 -0.04 17.84
N ILE A 472 -13.25 -1.26 18.23
CA ILE A 472 -13.29 -1.70 19.63
C ILE A 472 -11.86 -1.91 20.14
N THR A 473 -11.45 -1.20 21.17
CA THR A 473 -10.11 -1.37 21.75
C THR A 473 -9.96 -2.75 22.39
N GLY A 474 -8.89 -3.45 22.05
CA GLY A 474 -8.49 -4.70 22.66
C GLY A 474 -7.96 -4.49 24.07
N CYS A 475 -8.00 -5.56 24.85
CA CYS A 475 -7.40 -5.55 26.17
C CYS A 475 -5.89 -5.81 26.09
N PRO A 476 -5.06 -5.08 26.84
CA PRO A 476 -3.64 -5.39 26.95
C PRO A 476 -3.50 -6.85 27.37
N GLN A 477 -2.80 -7.65 26.56
CA GLN A 477 -2.49 -9.05 26.82
C GLN A 477 -1.35 -9.16 27.84
#